data_AF-A0A257RGJ4-F1
#
_entry.id   AF-A0A257RGJ4-F1
#
_cell.length_a   1.000
_cell.length_b   1.000
_cell.length_c   1.000
_cell.angle_alpha   90.00
_cell.angle_beta   90.00
_cell.angle_gamma   90.00
#
_symmetry.space_group_name_H-M   'P 1'
#
loop_
_entity.id
_entity.type
_entity.pdbx_description
1 polymer ?
#
loop_
_entity_poly.entity_id
_entity_poly.type
_entity_poly.pdbx_seq_one_letter_code
_entity_poly.pdbx_strand_id
1 'polypeptide(L)' 'MDIPNPDGSSPQRQHFDAAPDMVIDPQKTYRATMVTSKGTLEIALDPIAAPVTVNNFVVLARWHYFDGIVFHRVIPGFVL' A
#
# COMPACT_ATOMS: atom_id res chain seq x y z
N MET A 1 -12.02 -7.39 10.81
CA MET A 1 -11.05 -8.06 9.90
C MET A 1 -9.72 -8.22 10.64
N ASP A 2 -8.86 -9.16 10.25
CA ASP A 2 -7.51 -9.23 10.83
C ASP A 2 -6.66 -8.04 10.38
N ILE A 3 -6.04 -7.36 11.35
CA ILE A 3 -5.18 -6.20 11.13
C ILE A 3 -3.75 -6.70 10.89
N PRO A 4 -3.04 -6.28 9.83
CA PRO A 4 -1.68 -6.71 9.58
C PRO A 4 -0.71 -6.10 10.60
N ASN A 5 0.40 -6.79 10.84
CA ASN A 5 1.47 -6.34 11.72
C ASN A 5 2.07 -5.03 11.16
N PRO A 6 2.23 -3.98 11.99
CA PRO A 6 2.72 -2.70 11.52
C PRO A 6 4.13 -2.71 10.93
N ASP A 7 4.94 -3.70 11.30
CA ASP A 7 6.32 -3.94 10.88
C ASP A 7 6.44 -4.67 9.53
N GLY A 8 5.33 -5.08 8.92
CA GLY A 8 5.32 -5.84 7.67
C GLY A 8 5.74 -7.31 7.82
N SER A 9 5.65 -7.88 9.02
CA SER A 9 5.93 -9.31 9.27
C SER A 9 4.74 -10.24 9.00
N SER A 10 3.62 -9.70 8.55
CA SER A 10 2.42 -10.49 8.25
C SER A 10 2.62 -11.41 7.05
N PRO A 11 1.99 -12.60 7.02
CA PRO A 11 2.06 -13.47 5.85
C PRO A 11 1.36 -12.82 4.64
N GLN A 12 1.70 -13.25 3.42
CA GLN A 12 1.08 -12.71 2.22
C GLN A 12 -0.42 -13.02 2.14
N ARG A 13 -1.22 -12.02 1.77
CA ARG A 13 -2.67 -12.14 1.53
C ARG A 13 -3.11 -11.23 0.37
N GLN A 14 -3.75 -11.84 -0.64
CA GLN A 14 -4.27 -11.12 -1.82
C GLN A 14 -5.80 -11.19 -1.98
N HIS A 15 -6.50 -11.89 -1.08
CA HIS A 15 -7.96 -11.99 -1.13
C HIS A 15 -8.61 -11.40 0.12
N PHE A 16 -9.62 -10.56 -0.09
CA PHE A 16 -10.34 -9.80 0.93
C PHE A 16 -11.82 -9.75 0.56
N ASP A 17 -12.69 -10.09 1.50
CA ASP A 17 -14.15 -10.12 1.28
C ASP A 17 -14.81 -8.75 1.42
N ALA A 18 -14.10 -7.79 2.05
CA ALA A 18 -14.58 -6.45 2.31
C ALA A 18 -13.40 -5.46 2.39
N ALA A 19 -13.71 -4.16 2.47
CA ALA A 19 -12.72 -3.14 2.75
C ALA A 19 -12.17 -3.29 4.18
N PRO A 20 -10.88 -2.95 4.43
CA PRO A 20 -10.30 -3.01 5.77
C PRO A 20 -10.83 -1.88 6.67
N ASP A 21 -10.87 -2.16 7.97
CA ASP A 21 -11.17 -1.17 9.00
C ASP A 21 -10.12 -0.03 9.01
N MET A 22 -10.46 1.14 9.57
CA MET A 22 -9.51 2.25 9.74
C MET A 22 -8.50 1.94 10.85
N VAL A 23 -7.23 1.73 10.49
CA VAL A 23 -6.16 1.33 11.41
C VAL A 23 -4.98 2.30 11.45
N ILE A 24 -4.88 3.21 10.48
CA ILE A 24 -3.88 4.28 10.49
C ILE A 24 -4.33 5.44 11.37
N ASP A 25 -3.37 6.24 11.82
CA ASP A 25 -3.61 7.54 12.45
C ASP A 25 -3.42 8.64 11.39
N PRO A 26 -4.48 9.34 10.96
CA PRO A 26 -4.38 10.35 9.91
C PRO A 26 -3.45 11.52 10.21
N GLN A 27 -3.05 11.72 11.48
CA GLN A 27 -2.14 12.79 11.88
C GLN A 27 -0.66 12.38 11.80
N LYS A 28 -0.36 11.10 11.51
CA LYS A 28 1.02 10.61 11.34
C LYS A 28 1.47 10.70 9.89
N THR A 29 2.79 10.73 9.70
CA THR A 29 3.39 10.62 8.36
C THR A 29 3.56 9.16 7.98
N TYR A 30 3.20 8.82 6.75
CA TYR A 30 3.39 7.49 6.17
C TYR A 30 4.23 7.59 4.91
N ARG A 31 5.17 6.65 4.77
CA ARG A 31 5.97 6.45 3.56
C ARG A 31 5.93 4.98 3.19
N ALA A 32 5.98 4.71 1.89
CA ALA A 32 6.10 3.36 1.37
C ALA A 32 7.33 3.24 0.48
N THR A 33 8.06 2.14 0.67
CA THR A 33 9.18 1.75 -0.18
C THR A 33 8.70 0.67 -1.11
N MET A 34 8.71 0.94 -2.42
CA MET A 34 8.32 -0.01 -3.45
C MET A 34 9.56 -0.47 -4.22
N VAL A 35 9.94 -1.72 -4.02
CA VAL A 35 11.05 -2.35 -4.74
C VAL A 35 10.51 -2.92 -6.04
N THR A 36 11.04 -2.47 -7.17
CA THR A 36 10.64 -2.94 -8.50
C THR A 36 11.82 -3.55 -9.24
N SER A 37 11.56 -4.23 -10.36
CA SER A 37 12.61 -4.72 -11.27
C SER A 37 13.42 -3.60 -11.95
N LYS A 38 12.99 -2.33 -11.83
CA LYS A 38 13.67 -1.15 -12.39
C LYS A 38 14.28 -0.23 -11.33
N GLY A 39 14.28 -0.65 -10.07
CA GLY A 39 14.81 0.12 -8.94
C GLY A 39 13.76 0.36 -7.86
N THR A 40 14.14 1.15 -6.86
CA THR A 40 13.32 1.43 -5.68
C THR A 40 12.66 2.80 -5.79
N LEU A 41 11.36 2.87 -5.46
CA LEU A 41 10.59 4.10 -5.36
C LEU A 41 10.27 4.37 -3.88
N GLU A 42 10.42 5.62 -3.45
CA GLU A 42 9.87 6.08 -2.17
C GLU A 42 8.62 6.93 -2.43
N ILE A 43 7.53 6.59 -1.75
CA ILE A 43 6.23 7.23 -1.92
C ILE A 43 5.85 7.86 -0.58
N ALA A 44 5.71 9.19 -0.55
CA ALA A 44 5.08 9.88 0.56
C ALA A 44 3.56 9.80 0.42
N LEU A 45 2.87 9.43 1.50
CA LEU A 45 1.41 9.28 1.52
C LEU A 45 0.80 10.46 2.28
N ASP A 46 -0.34 10.96 1.80
CA ASP A 46 -1.09 12.08 2.41
C ASP A 46 -2.36 11.58 3.11
N PRO A 47 -2.27 11.15 4.38
CA PRO A 47 -3.42 10.64 5.12
C PRO A 47 -4.36 11.76 5.61
N ILE A 48 -3.94 13.03 5.55
CA ILE A 48 -4.79 14.16 5.92
C ILE A 48 -5.78 14.41 4.78
N ALA A 49 -5.29 14.49 3.54
CA ALA A 49 -6.13 14.71 2.37
C ALA A 49 -6.93 13.47 1.96
N ALA A 50 -6.37 12.26 2.13
CA ALA A 50 -6.98 11.01 1.65
C ALA A 50 -6.89 9.86 2.68
N PRO A 51 -7.49 9.99 3.87
CA PRO A 51 -7.32 9.03 4.98
C PRO A 51 -7.75 7.61 4.62
N VAL A 52 -8.89 7.43 3.96
CA VAL A 52 -9.42 6.11 3.59
C VAL A 52 -8.54 5.43 2.54
N THR A 53 -8.06 6.20 1.56
CA THR A 53 -7.18 5.67 0.50
C THR A 53 -5.82 5.27 1.05
N VAL A 54 -5.23 6.11 1.90
CA VAL A 54 -3.94 5.79 2.55
C VAL A 54 -4.11 4.59 3.48
N ASN A 55 -5.21 4.49 4.23
CA ASN A 55 -5.51 3.33 5.06
C ASN A 55 -5.53 2.04 4.23
N ASN A 56 -6.30 2.05 3.14
CA ASN A 56 -6.40 0.89 2.26
C ASN A 56 -5.05 0.50 1.67
N PHE A 57 -4.28 1.47 1.18
CA PHE A 57 -2.95 1.22 0.63
C PHE A 57 -1.98 0.63 1.67
N VAL A 58 -1.93 1.21 2.88
CA VAL A 58 -1.05 0.74 3.96
C VAL A 58 -1.42 -0.68 4.41
N VAL A 59 -2.71 -0.98 4.54
CA VAL A 59 -3.17 -2.32 4.93
C VAL A 59 -2.81 -3.35 3.87
N LEU A 60 -3.09 -3.07 2.59
CA LEU A 60 -2.75 -3.97 1.49
C LEU A 60 -1.24 -4.17 1.36
N ALA A 61 -0.44 -3.12 1.50
CA ALA A 61 1.02 -3.20 1.46
C ALA A 61 1.57 -4.07 2.60
N ARG A 62 1.08 -3.92 3.83
CA ARG A 62 1.51 -4.75 4.98
C ARG A 62 1.07 -6.21 4.88
N TRP A 63 0.06 -6.51 4.07
CA TRP A 63 -0.33 -7.87 3.70
C TRP A 63 0.43 -8.42 2.50
N HIS A 64 1.48 -7.74 2.01
CA HIS A 64 2.23 -8.13 0.81
C HIS A 64 1.35 -8.28 -0.44
N TYR A 65 0.25 -7.51 -0.52
CA TYR A 65 -0.70 -7.62 -1.62
C TYR A 65 -0.03 -7.37 -2.97
N PHE A 66 0.80 -6.32 -3.04
CA PHE A 66 1.44 -5.86 -4.29
C PHE A 66 2.67 -6.68 -4.69
N ASP A 67 3.13 -7.60 -3.84
CA ASP A 67 4.32 -8.38 -4.11
C ASP A 67 4.09 -9.32 -5.30
N GLY A 68 4.99 -9.25 -6.29
CA GLY A 68 4.90 -10.03 -7.53
C GLY A 68 3.90 -9.50 -8.57
N ILE A 69 3.23 -8.37 -8.31
CA ILE A 69 2.32 -7.74 -9.28
C ILE A 69 3.10 -6.88 -10.27
N VAL A 70 2.74 -6.97 -11.56
CA VAL A 70 3.35 -6.16 -12.63
C VAL A 70 2.60 -4.86 -12.86
N PHE A 71 3.32 -3.82 -13.29
CA PHE A 71 2.72 -2.66 -13.95
C PHE A 71 2.23 -3.08 -15.34
N HIS A 72 0.95 -3.44 -15.44
CA HIS A 72 0.37 -4.03 -16.66
C HIS A 72 0.10 -3.00 -17.76
N ARG A 73 0.16 -1.69 -17.45
CA ARG A 73 -0.10 -0.60 -18.40
C ARG A 73 0.95 0.49 -18.21
N VAL A 74 1.59 0.92 -19.30
CA VAL A 74 2.52 2.05 -19.29
C VAL A 74 2.24 2.92 -20.51
N ILE A 75 2.02 4.21 -20.28
CA ILE A 75 1.85 5.23 -21.33
C ILE A 75 2.93 6.30 -21.12
N PRO A 76 3.94 6.37 -22.01
CA PRO A 76 5.02 7.34 -21.90
C PRO A 76 4.51 8.77 -21.77
N GLY A 77 5.04 9.51 -20.79
CA GLY A 77 4.64 10.90 -20.53
C GLY A 77 3.27 11.07 -19.85
N PHE A 78 2.61 9.99 -19.42
CA PHE A 78 1.30 10.04 -18.79
C PHE A 78 1.22 9.24 -17.49
N VAL A 79 1.12 7.90 -17.56
CA VAL A 79 0.90 7.02 -16.38
C VAL A 79 1.52 5.64 -16.55
N LEU A 80 1.66 4.92 -15.43
CA LEU A 80 2.07 3.52 -15.32
C LEU A 80 1.28 2.79 -14.22
#